data_AF-A0A0E0LGL6-F1
#
_entry.id   AF-A0A0E0LGL6-F1
#
_cell.length_a   1.000
_cell.length_b   1.000
_cell.length_c   1.000
_cell.angle_alpha   90.00
_cell.angle_beta   90.00
_cell.angle_gamma   90.00
#
_symmetry.space_group_name_H-M   'P 1'
#
loop_
_entity.id
_entity.type
_entity.pdbx_description
1 polymer ?
#
loop_
_entity_poly.entity_id
_entity_poly.type
_entity_poly.pdbx_seq_one_letter_code
_entity_poly.pdbx_strand_id
1 'polypeptide(L)'
;MEEFRFGRLDGQPAKIRNVPIAVTPEGFWCCPSQAILQKSMKNQNQHARPKGGASPSVSKASSVQRTPTVPLEKRTHSTPTRSRTNSDEQVLPSADDAVPDPPKVSPVPDKRHKQHKISVGFGQLHTSDLKVMLYGREGVAVKMIVHKNILAENSAFFADKLSRQSPVSCIEVSDCEDVEIFVETVGLMYCKDVKQRLIKQAVARVLRILKVRNIDIQVAESLGFPACIMSCLNYLEAVPWVGDEEENVVSSIRQLHCENYGVSPLLKRVASDLTNPPSETLAHIIELVLKSSDDRGRREMKSLVLKLLKENNISTNGSSDSCVVTFYSSCRNCLESLMNLFRQASEPEFSEQSSDSKEVIFRQITLEADNLLWLAEILADRNAADELTSIWASQGELAKLHCRIPVMHRHLISCVTARLFVAVGKGEALPSKETRQLLLDVWLQPLMDDYNWLQHGCRWFDRKVVEEGIGHTILTLPLEDQQSILLTWLGRFLKVGDSCPNLQRAFEVWWRRTFVRPYTDQQASSSSQSRRS
;
A
#
# COMPACT_ATOMS: atom_id res chain seq x y z
N MET A 1 -24.34 -71.71 -29.00
CA MET A 1 -24.19 -72.38 -27.70
C MET A 1 -22.90 -71.86 -27.09
N GLU A 2 -22.97 -71.55 -25.79
CA GLU A 2 -21.89 -71.25 -24.83
C GLU A 2 -20.60 -72.10 -24.99
N GLU A 3 -19.40 -71.71 -24.52
CA GLU A 3 -18.84 -70.43 -24.03
C GLU A 3 -17.29 -70.58 -23.85
N PHE A 4 -16.64 -69.49 -23.41
CA PHE A 4 -15.29 -69.39 -22.79
C PHE A 4 -13.98 -69.46 -23.60
N ARG A 5 -13.27 -68.33 -23.52
CA ARG A 5 -11.82 -68.14 -23.72
C ARG A 5 -11.13 -67.96 -22.36
N PHE A 6 -9.85 -68.34 -22.28
CA PHE A 6 -8.76 -67.60 -21.60
C PHE A 6 -7.44 -67.99 -22.31
N GLY A 7 -6.39 -67.18 -22.42
CA GLY A 7 -6.18 -65.76 -22.10
C GLY A 7 -4.68 -65.46 -22.25
N ARG A 8 -4.28 -64.44 -23.04
CA ARG A 8 -2.86 -64.05 -23.22
C ARG A 8 -2.62 -62.66 -22.61
N LEU A 9 -1.54 -62.51 -21.86
CA LEU A 9 -1.15 -61.26 -21.21
C LEU A 9 -0.48 -60.32 -22.23
N ASP A 10 -1.11 -59.18 -22.52
CA ASP A 10 -0.49 -58.07 -23.25
C ASP A 10 -0.56 -56.79 -22.40
N GLY A 11 0.62 -56.21 -22.13
CA GLY A 11 0.76 -54.97 -21.36
C GLY A 11 0.56 -53.72 -22.23
N GLN A 12 -0.32 -52.82 -21.80
CA GLN A 12 -0.51 -51.52 -22.46
C GLN A 12 0.65 -50.54 -22.16
N PRO A 13 1.15 -49.77 -23.14
CA PRO A 13 2.24 -48.83 -22.94
C PRO A 13 1.79 -47.54 -22.22
N ALA A 14 2.73 -46.91 -21.51
CA ALA A 14 2.48 -45.63 -20.85
C ALA A 14 2.21 -44.51 -21.87
N LYS A 15 1.13 -43.73 -21.68
CA LYS A 15 0.81 -42.56 -22.50
C LYS A 15 1.80 -41.42 -22.27
N ILE A 16 2.86 -41.37 -23.07
CA ILE A 16 3.72 -40.19 -23.23
C ILE A 16 2.96 -39.16 -24.08
N ARG A 17 2.76 -37.95 -23.56
CA ARG A 17 2.11 -36.87 -24.30
C ARG A 17 3.19 -35.90 -24.79
N ASN A 18 3.66 -36.12 -26.02
CA ASN A 18 4.57 -35.18 -26.68
C ASN A 18 3.81 -33.86 -26.93
N VAL A 19 4.17 -32.81 -26.21
CA VAL A 19 3.78 -31.43 -26.55
C VAL A 19 4.91 -30.89 -27.42
N PRO A 20 4.72 -30.69 -28.74
CA PRO A 20 5.78 -30.23 -29.62
C PRO A 20 6.02 -28.74 -29.41
N ILE A 21 6.87 -28.39 -28.46
CA ILE A 21 7.42 -27.03 -28.34
C ILE A 21 8.70 -26.98 -29.18
N ALA A 22 8.54 -26.64 -30.45
CA ALA A 22 9.65 -26.49 -31.39
C ALA A 22 10.28 -25.09 -31.21
N VAL A 23 11.57 -25.06 -30.89
CA VAL A 23 12.35 -23.82 -30.78
C VAL A 23 13.02 -23.53 -32.11
N THR A 24 12.76 -22.36 -32.69
CA THR A 24 13.50 -21.89 -33.88
C THR A 24 14.90 -21.41 -33.49
N PRO A 25 15.86 -21.30 -34.44
CA PRO A 25 17.20 -20.76 -34.16
C PRO A 25 17.22 -19.31 -33.60
N GLU A 26 16.07 -18.61 -33.65
CA GLU A 26 15.87 -17.28 -33.08
C GLU A 26 15.29 -17.32 -31.64
N GLY A 27 15.17 -18.53 -31.07
CA GLY A 27 14.87 -18.77 -29.66
C GLY A 27 13.40 -18.63 -29.27
N PHE A 28 12.45 -18.61 -30.20
CA PHE A 28 11.03 -18.50 -29.84
C PHE A 28 10.58 -19.69 -28.98
N TRP A 29 10.36 -19.40 -27.70
CA TRP A 29 9.84 -20.30 -26.68
C TRP A 29 8.60 -19.65 -26.07
N CYS A 30 7.48 -20.37 -26.06
CA CYS A 30 6.32 -20.04 -25.24
C CYS A 30 6.30 -21.05 -24.09
N CYS A 31 6.55 -20.59 -22.85
CA CYS A 31 6.45 -21.45 -21.68
C CYS A 31 5.05 -22.09 -21.62
N PRO A 32 4.94 -23.42 -21.46
CA PRO A 32 3.66 -24.03 -21.16
C PRO A 32 3.29 -23.65 -19.73
N SER A 33 2.41 -22.65 -19.58
CA SER A 33 2.02 -22.14 -18.26
C SER A 33 1.48 -23.27 -17.36
N GLN A 34 1.63 -23.12 -16.04
CA GLN A 34 1.11 -24.07 -15.05
C GLN A 34 -0.36 -24.48 -15.27
N ALA A 35 -1.18 -23.60 -15.87
CA ALA A 35 -2.56 -23.90 -16.26
C ALA A 35 -2.68 -25.05 -17.29
N ILE A 36 -1.71 -25.24 -18.19
CA ILE A 36 -1.67 -26.35 -19.15
C ILE A 36 -1.27 -27.66 -18.44
N LEU A 37 -0.38 -27.58 -17.46
CA LEU A 37 0.04 -28.72 -16.63
C LEU A 37 -1.10 -29.21 -15.73
N GLN A 38 -1.86 -28.31 -15.11
CA GLN A 38 -2.94 -28.65 -14.18
C GLN A 38 -4.29 -28.98 -14.86
N LYS A 39 -4.64 -28.39 -16.02
CA LYS A 39 -5.93 -28.62 -16.68
C LYS A 39 -6.19 -30.07 -17.12
N SER A 40 -5.16 -30.94 -17.15
CA SER A 40 -5.34 -32.35 -17.52
C SER A 40 -6.09 -33.19 -16.48
N MET A 41 -6.32 -32.71 -15.25
CA MET A 41 -7.04 -33.49 -14.23
C MET A 41 -8.57 -33.38 -14.29
N LYS A 42 -9.14 -32.29 -14.83
CA LYS A 42 -10.59 -32.02 -14.74
C LYS A 42 -11.44 -32.63 -15.88
N ASN A 43 -10.83 -32.99 -17.01
CA ASN A 43 -11.54 -33.49 -18.20
C ASN A 43 -11.64 -35.02 -18.33
N GLN A 44 -11.28 -35.81 -17.29
CA GLN A 44 -11.38 -37.27 -17.34
C GLN A 44 -12.66 -37.85 -16.71
N ASN A 45 -13.68 -37.03 -16.43
CA ASN A 45 -14.92 -37.47 -15.75
C ASN A 45 -16.23 -37.22 -16.52
N GLN A 46 -16.18 -36.88 -17.82
CA GLN A 46 -17.38 -36.71 -18.64
C GLN A 46 -17.20 -37.28 -20.06
N HIS A 47 -17.57 -38.55 -20.26
CA HIS A 47 -17.85 -39.08 -21.60
C HIS A 47 -18.95 -40.15 -21.57
N ALA A 48 -20.20 -39.71 -21.78
CA ALA A 48 -21.31 -40.58 -22.15
C ALA A 48 -22.30 -39.84 -23.08
N ARG A 49 -21.96 -39.74 -24.39
CA ARG A 49 -22.84 -39.64 -25.61
C ARG A 49 -23.98 -38.57 -25.67
N PRO A 50 -24.58 -38.30 -26.86
CA PRO A 50 -23.97 -38.17 -28.19
C PRO A 50 -24.50 -36.97 -29.04
N LYS A 51 -23.74 -36.62 -30.10
CA LYS A 51 -24.15 -36.07 -31.42
C LYS A 51 -25.22 -34.95 -31.55
N GLY A 52 -24.78 -33.86 -32.20
CA GLY A 52 -25.58 -32.78 -32.79
C GLY A 52 -25.00 -31.41 -32.39
N GLY A 53 -24.82 -30.41 -33.24
CA GLY A 53 -24.98 -30.29 -34.69
C GLY A 53 -24.73 -28.82 -35.09
N ALA A 54 -24.24 -28.57 -36.31
CA ALA A 54 -24.02 -27.24 -36.93
C ALA A 54 -22.99 -26.27 -36.29
N SER A 55 -22.04 -25.83 -37.11
CA SER A 55 -21.37 -24.51 -37.02
C SER A 55 -22.35 -23.42 -37.52
N PRO A 56 -22.15 -22.10 -37.28
CA PRO A 56 -21.10 -21.37 -38.01
C PRO A 56 -20.45 -20.13 -37.35
N SER A 57 -19.40 -19.65 -38.04
CA SER A 57 -18.97 -18.24 -38.23
C SER A 57 -18.66 -17.30 -37.05
N VAL A 58 -17.35 -17.12 -36.85
CA VAL A 58 -16.63 -15.83 -36.86
C VAL A 58 -17.45 -14.56 -37.17
N SER A 59 -17.32 -13.53 -36.32
CA SER A 59 -17.22 -12.11 -36.73
C SER A 59 -16.51 -11.27 -35.66
N LYS A 60 -15.96 -10.12 -36.07
CA LYS A 60 -14.99 -9.31 -35.31
C LYS A 60 -15.63 -8.09 -34.62
N ALA A 61 -14.83 -7.50 -33.72
CA ALA A 61 -14.67 -6.06 -33.48
C ALA A 61 -15.70 -5.28 -32.60
N SER A 62 -15.21 -4.94 -31.40
CA SER A 62 -14.97 -3.55 -30.94
C SER A 62 -16.09 -2.65 -30.36
N SER A 63 -15.66 -1.91 -29.34
CA SER A 63 -16.07 -0.54 -28.93
C SER A 63 -17.25 -0.32 -27.98
N VAL A 64 -16.91 -0.23 -26.69
CA VAL A 64 -17.13 0.95 -25.80
C VAL A 64 -18.26 1.93 -26.16
N GLN A 65 -19.27 2.10 -25.27
CA GLN A 65 -19.52 3.36 -24.50
C GLN A 65 -20.68 3.27 -23.47
N ARG A 66 -20.40 3.78 -22.26
CA ARG A 66 -21.23 4.47 -21.22
C ARG A 66 -22.75 4.17 -21.02
N THR A 67 -23.06 3.70 -19.79
CA THR A 67 -24.01 4.21 -18.74
C THR A 67 -25.05 5.32 -19.06
N PRO A 68 -26.19 5.50 -18.31
CA PRO A 68 -26.44 5.05 -16.90
C PRO A 68 -27.86 4.52 -16.54
N THR A 69 -28.05 3.90 -15.35
CA THR A 69 -29.15 4.21 -14.38
C THR A 69 -29.05 3.42 -13.06
N VAL A 70 -29.56 4.04 -11.99
CA VAL A 70 -29.75 3.61 -10.57
C VAL A 70 -31.11 4.27 -10.19
N PRO A 71 -32.02 3.75 -9.31
CA PRO A 71 -31.79 3.09 -8.01
C PRO A 71 -32.75 1.92 -7.62
N LEU A 72 -32.48 1.22 -6.50
CA LEU A 72 -33.16 1.45 -5.20
C LEU A 72 -32.93 0.32 -4.15
N GLU A 73 -32.33 0.73 -3.03
CA GLU A 73 -32.37 0.23 -1.63
C GLU A 73 -32.97 -1.15 -1.26
N LYS A 74 -32.23 -1.88 -0.40
CA LYS A 74 -32.63 -2.04 1.03
C LYS A 74 -31.51 -2.54 1.98
N ARG A 75 -31.12 -1.63 2.87
CA ARG A 75 -30.82 -1.79 4.31
C ARG A 75 -31.55 -3.00 4.99
N THR A 76 -31.07 -3.71 6.04
CA THR A 76 -29.83 -3.64 6.87
C THR A 76 -29.69 -4.82 7.87
N HIS A 77 -28.52 -4.90 8.56
CA HIS A 77 -28.30 -5.28 9.98
C HIS A 77 -28.12 -6.76 10.47
N SER A 78 -26.84 -7.06 10.76
CA SER A 78 -26.25 -7.59 12.02
C SER A 78 -26.47 -9.02 12.58
N THR A 79 -25.30 -9.60 12.91
CA THR A 79 -24.89 -10.64 13.91
C THR A 79 -25.53 -10.54 15.32
N PRO A 80 -25.36 -11.49 16.30
CA PRO A 80 -24.24 -12.46 16.48
C PRO A 80 -24.50 -13.91 17.04
N THR A 81 -23.48 -14.77 16.86
CA THR A 81 -22.86 -15.77 17.78
C THR A 81 -23.63 -16.46 18.94
N ARG A 82 -23.76 -17.82 18.94
CA ARG A 82 -23.09 -18.74 19.94
C ARG A 82 -23.36 -20.27 19.78
N SER A 83 -22.31 -21.02 20.08
CA SER A 83 -22.11 -22.46 20.42
C SER A 83 -23.18 -23.27 21.20
N ARG A 84 -23.28 -24.59 20.90
CA ARG A 84 -23.05 -25.80 21.77
C ARG A 84 -23.65 -27.07 21.12
N THR A 85 -22.92 -28.15 20.79
CA THR A 85 -22.39 -29.33 21.53
C THR A 85 -23.38 -30.45 21.93
N ASN A 86 -22.87 -31.70 21.82
CA ASN A 86 -23.39 -33.04 22.22
C ASN A 86 -24.40 -33.65 21.22
N SER A 87 -24.19 -34.82 20.61
CA SER A 87 -23.71 -36.15 21.07
C SER A 87 -24.79 -36.97 21.77
N ASP A 88 -25.16 -38.12 21.17
CA ASP A 88 -25.41 -39.36 21.90
C ASP A 88 -25.21 -40.60 21.00
N GLU A 89 -25.07 -41.78 21.62
CA GLU A 89 -24.40 -42.97 21.06
C GLU A 89 -25.28 -44.26 21.13
N GLN A 90 -24.68 -45.43 20.85
CA GLN A 90 -25.21 -46.81 21.04
C GLN A 90 -26.20 -47.31 19.96
N VAL A 91 -26.18 -48.57 19.48
CA VAL A 91 -26.11 -49.88 20.17
C VAL A 91 -25.51 -50.97 19.24
N LEU A 92 -24.82 -51.96 19.83
CA LEU A 92 -24.44 -53.27 19.23
C LEU A 92 -25.19 -54.41 19.95
N PRO A 93 -25.27 -55.62 19.36
CA PRO A 93 -24.50 -56.73 19.98
C PRO A 93 -23.93 -57.80 19.02
N SER A 94 -22.97 -58.56 19.56
CA SER A 94 -22.25 -59.74 19.01
C SER A 94 -23.04 -61.06 19.27
N ALA A 95 -22.62 -62.31 18.99
CA ALA A 95 -21.43 -62.98 18.40
C ALA A 95 -21.82 -64.44 18.00
N ASP A 96 -20.98 -65.18 17.25
CA ASP A 96 -20.60 -66.60 17.58
C ASP A 96 -19.49 -67.17 16.65
N ASP A 97 -18.79 -68.20 17.14
CA ASP A 97 -17.49 -68.75 16.62
C ASP A 97 -17.59 -69.97 15.66
N ALA A 98 -16.63 -70.10 14.72
CA ALA A 98 -16.03 -71.38 14.23
C ALA A 98 -14.93 -71.16 13.12
N VAL A 99 -13.96 -72.09 13.01
CA VAL A 99 -12.61 -71.96 12.35
C VAL A 99 -12.10 -73.37 11.91
N PRO A 100 -11.17 -73.65 10.93
CA PRO A 100 -10.28 -72.80 10.07
C PRO A 100 -10.21 -73.14 8.53
N ASP A 101 -9.32 -72.39 7.80
CA ASP A 101 -8.40 -72.76 6.69
C ASP A 101 -8.85 -73.23 5.26
N PRO A 102 -8.01 -73.06 4.19
CA PRO A 102 -6.82 -72.20 4.02
C PRO A 102 -6.89 -71.33 2.71
N PRO A 103 -5.78 -70.87 2.07
CA PRO A 103 -5.60 -69.47 1.70
C PRO A 103 -6.09 -69.07 0.29
N LYS A 104 -6.42 -67.78 0.11
CA LYS A 104 -6.51 -67.17 -1.24
C LYS A 104 -5.78 -65.84 -1.29
N VAL A 105 -4.65 -65.82 -1.99
CA VAL A 105 -3.81 -64.64 -2.19
C VAL A 105 -4.58 -63.58 -2.99
N SER A 106 -4.91 -62.46 -2.35
CA SER A 106 -5.33 -61.22 -3.00
C SER A 106 -4.17 -60.23 -3.04
N PRO A 107 -3.81 -59.66 -4.20
CA PRO A 107 -2.60 -58.85 -4.33
C PRO A 107 -2.73 -57.47 -3.68
N VAL A 108 -1.63 -57.01 -3.09
CA VAL A 108 -1.47 -55.65 -2.54
C VAL A 108 -1.72 -54.62 -3.66
N PRO A 109 -2.56 -53.58 -3.44
CA PRO A 109 -2.75 -52.52 -4.41
C PRO A 109 -1.53 -51.59 -4.45
N ASP A 110 -0.64 -51.85 -5.40
CA ASP A 110 0.53 -51.04 -5.74
C ASP A 110 0.12 -49.60 -6.08
N LYS A 111 0.27 -48.67 -5.12
CA LYS A 111 -0.06 -47.24 -5.26
C LYS A 111 0.94 -46.52 -6.18
N ARG A 112 0.92 -46.84 -7.47
CA ARG A 112 1.70 -46.10 -8.48
C ARG A 112 1.16 -44.69 -8.65
N HIS A 113 1.82 -43.72 -8.03
CA HIS A 113 1.60 -42.30 -8.32
C HIS A 113 1.80 -42.05 -9.82
N LYS A 114 0.79 -41.46 -10.48
CA LYS A 114 0.81 -41.16 -11.92
C LYS A 114 1.79 -40.02 -12.22
N GLN A 115 3.06 -40.36 -12.45
CA GLN A 115 4.08 -39.41 -12.89
C GLN A 115 3.67 -38.75 -14.21
N HIS A 116 3.60 -37.42 -14.22
CA HIS A 116 3.32 -36.64 -15.43
C HIS A 116 4.64 -36.36 -16.16
N LYS A 117 4.91 -37.13 -17.22
CA LYS A 117 6.16 -37.06 -18.00
C LYS A 117 6.00 -36.16 -19.22
N ILE A 118 6.71 -35.04 -19.21
CA ILE A 118 6.80 -34.05 -20.30
C ILE A 118 8.15 -34.20 -20.99
N SER A 119 8.24 -33.96 -22.30
CA SER A 119 9.52 -33.90 -23.01
C SER A 119 9.69 -32.54 -23.70
N VAL A 120 10.85 -31.94 -23.54
CA VAL A 120 11.27 -30.64 -24.10
C VAL A 120 12.55 -30.85 -24.91
N GLY A 121 12.75 -30.08 -25.99
CA GLY A 121 13.94 -30.14 -26.82
C GLY A 121 14.55 -28.77 -27.07
N PHE A 122 15.88 -28.69 -27.02
CA PHE A 122 16.63 -27.46 -27.23
C PHE A 122 17.62 -27.61 -28.40
N GLY A 123 17.71 -26.56 -29.23
CA GLY A 123 18.53 -26.59 -30.44
C GLY A 123 18.06 -27.62 -31.46
N GLN A 124 19.00 -28.22 -32.18
CA GLN A 124 18.71 -29.23 -33.19
C GLN A 124 18.56 -30.62 -32.55
N LEU A 125 17.32 -31.14 -32.50
CA LEU A 125 16.98 -32.41 -31.85
C LEU A 125 17.74 -33.64 -32.37
N HIS A 126 18.30 -33.59 -33.57
CA HIS A 126 19.04 -34.71 -34.17
C HIS A 126 20.53 -34.71 -33.82
N THR A 127 21.07 -33.60 -33.31
CA THR A 127 22.47 -33.49 -32.83
C THR A 127 22.60 -33.57 -31.31
N SER A 128 21.49 -33.76 -30.59
CA SER A 128 21.49 -33.84 -29.12
C SER A 128 22.16 -35.12 -28.62
N ASP A 129 23.14 -34.98 -27.74
CA ASP A 129 23.95 -36.06 -27.18
C ASP A 129 23.70 -36.29 -25.67
N LEU A 130 22.77 -35.54 -25.07
CA LEU A 130 22.44 -35.61 -23.64
C LEU A 130 20.93 -35.49 -23.38
N LYS A 131 20.48 -36.20 -22.33
CA LYS A 131 19.15 -36.02 -21.72
C LYS A 131 19.34 -35.49 -20.30
N VAL A 132 18.53 -34.52 -19.89
CA VAL A 132 18.43 -34.10 -18.47
C VAL A 132 17.02 -34.43 -17.98
N MET A 133 16.94 -35.26 -16.95
CA MET A 133 15.70 -35.62 -16.26
C MET A 133 15.54 -34.75 -15.03
N LEU A 134 14.58 -33.84 -15.09
CA LEU A 134 14.24 -32.92 -14.03
C LEU A 134 12.99 -33.43 -13.31
N TYR A 135 13.09 -33.69 -12.01
CA TYR A 135 11.97 -34.08 -11.17
C TYR A 135 11.61 -32.92 -10.24
N GLY A 136 10.35 -32.52 -10.26
CA GLY A 136 9.81 -31.49 -9.38
C GLY A 136 8.92 -32.06 -8.29
N ARG A 137 8.45 -31.16 -7.42
CA ARG A 137 7.42 -31.47 -6.42
C ARG A 137 6.13 -31.99 -7.11
N GLU A 138 5.31 -32.71 -6.34
CA GLU A 138 4.04 -33.30 -6.78
C GLU A 138 4.13 -34.36 -7.93
N GLY A 139 5.32 -34.87 -8.24
CA GLY A 139 5.50 -35.95 -9.22
C GLY A 139 5.52 -35.50 -10.68
N VAL A 140 5.81 -34.23 -10.92
CA VAL A 140 6.12 -33.69 -12.25
C VAL A 140 7.52 -34.15 -12.68
N ALA A 141 7.66 -34.68 -13.90
CA ALA A 141 8.95 -35.07 -14.46
C ALA A 141 9.12 -34.51 -15.88
N VAL A 142 10.16 -33.73 -16.11
CA VAL A 142 10.48 -33.13 -17.41
C VAL A 142 11.78 -33.71 -17.95
N LYS A 143 11.69 -34.30 -19.14
CA LYS A 143 12.84 -34.77 -19.92
C LYS A 143 13.27 -33.69 -20.90
N MET A 144 14.43 -33.09 -20.67
CA MET A 144 15.04 -32.13 -21.59
C MET A 144 16.03 -32.86 -22.51
N ILE A 145 15.94 -32.60 -23.81
CA ILE A 145 16.85 -33.10 -24.84
C ILE A 145 17.78 -31.95 -25.21
N VAL A 146 19.08 -32.12 -24.95
CA VAL A 146 20.08 -31.05 -24.84
C VAL A 146 21.45 -31.50 -25.40
N HIS A 147 22.40 -30.57 -25.42
CA HIS A 147 23.74 -30.74 -25.99
C HIS A 147 24.79 -30.51 -24.92
N LYS A 148 25.74 -31.44 -24.73
CA LYS A 148 26.76 -31.38 -23.66
C LYS A 148 27.58 -30.11 -23.71
N ASN A 149 28.08 -29.76 -24.89
CA ASN A 149 29.00 -28.62 -25.08
C ASN A 149 28.36 -27.30 -24.63
N ILE A 150 27.11 -27.04 -25.05
CA ILE A 150 26.39 -25.80 -24.72
C ILE A 150 26.13 -25.68 -23.23
N LEU A 151 25.76 -26.79 -22.56
CA LEU A 151 25.57 -26.79 -21.11
C LEU A 151 26.90 -26.63 -20.37
N ALA A 152 27.97 -27.30 -20.79
CA ALA A 152 29.27 -27.19 -20.13
C ALA A 152 29.92 -25.79 -20.30
N GLU A 153 29.72 -25.15 -21.45
CA GLU A 153 30.21 -23.79 -21.72
C GLU A 153 29.49 -22.72 -20.87
N ASN A 154 28.17 -22.88 -20.67
CA ASN A 154 27.35 -21.90 -19.96
C ASN A 154 27.16 -22.20 -18.46
N SER A 155 27.56 -23.38 -17.98
CA SER A 155 27.27 -23.84 -16.62
C SER A 155 28.39 -24.72 -16.03
N ALA A 156 29.03 -24.19 -14.99
CA ALA A 156 29.97 -24.91 -14.14
C ALA A 156 29.41 -26.24 -13.56
N PHE A 157 28.13 -26.30 -13.16
CA PHE A 157 27.49 -27.56 -12.71
C PHE A 157 27.49 -28.63 -13.79
N PHE A 158 27.05 -28.27 -15.00
CA PHE A 158 26.98 -29.24 -16.08
C PHE A 158 28.39 -29.64 -16.53
N ALA A 159 29.36 -28.73 -16.54
CA ALA A 159 30.77 -29.04 -16.74
C ALA A 159 31.31 -30.04 -15.69
N ASP A 160 31.05 -29.80 -14.39
CA ASP A 160 31.48 -30.68 -13.30
C ASP A 160 30.80 -32.06 -13.36
N LYS A 161 29.46 -32.12 -13.51
CA LYS A 161 28.74 -33.40 -13.64
C LYS A 161 29.18 -34.20 -14.86
N LEU A 162 29.43 -33.55 -16.00
CA LEU A 162 29.89 -34.21 -17.22
C LEU A 162 31.34 -34.69 -17.13
N SER A 163 32.19 -34.08 -16.28
CA SER A 163 33.57 -34.55 -16.07
C SER A 163 33.66 -35.74 -15.11
N ARG A 164 32.83 -35.78 -14.07
CA ARG A 164 32.84 -36.84 -13.03
C ARG A 164 32.23 -38.16 -13.45
N GLN A 165 31.41 -38.16 -14.51
CA GLN A 165 30.70 -39.34 -14.97
C GLN A 165 30.96 -39.52 -16.48
N SER A 166 31.52 -40.67 -16.85
CA SER A 166 31.73 -41.04 -18.26
C SER A 166 31.50 -42.53 -18.46
N PRO A 167 30.67 -42.97 -19.43
CA PRO A 167 29.91 -42.16 -20.38
C PRO A 167 28.54 -41.71 -19.84
N VAL A 168 28.30 -40.39 -19.73
CA VAL A 168 26.97 -39.84 -19.43
C VAL A 168 26.12 -39.73 -20.70
N SER A 169 24.93 -40.35 -20.66
CA SER A 169 23.84 -40.11 -21.62
C SER A 169 22.60 -39.49 -20.97
N CYS A 170 22.55 -39.43 -19.63
CA CYS A 170 21.45 -38.91 -18.85
C CYS A 170 21.96 -38.27 -17.55
N ILE A 171 21.57 -37.02 -17.26
CA ILE A 171 21.79 -36.36 -15.97
C ILE A 171 20.44 -36.26 -15.26
N GLU A 172 20.38 -36.65 -13.99
CA GLU A 172 19.19 -36.46 -13.16
C GLU A 172 19.34 -35.27 -12.21
N VAL A 173 18.25 -34.52 -12.03
CA VAL A 173 18.10 -33.39 -11.10
C VAL A 173 16.80 -33.60 -10.35
N SER A 174 16.86 -33.87 -9.04
CA SER A 174 15.68 -34.11 -8.20
C SER A 174 15.20 -32.84 -7.50
N ASP A 175 14.00 -32.93 -6.94
CA ASP A 175 13.42 -32.00 -5.95
C ASP A 175 13.37 -30.51 -6.36
N CYS A 176 13.29 -30.23 -7.66
CA CYS A 176 13.22 -28.87 -8.18
C CYS A 176 11.95 -28.13 -7.71
N GLU A 177 12.12 -26.99 -7.04
CA GLU A 177 11.01 -26.15 -6.56
C GLU A 177 10.18 -25.56 -7.71
N ASP A 178 10.85 -24.96 -8.70
CA ASP A 178 10.22 -24.32 -9.86
C ASP A 178 10.78 -24.89 -11.17
N VAL A 179 10.15 -25.99 -11.60
CA VAL A 179 10.45 -26.72 -12.84
C VAL A 179 10.32 -25.83 -14.08
N GLU A 180 9.39 -24.85 -14.07
CA GLU A 180 9.18 -23.95 -15.21
C GLU A 180 10.40 -23.03 -15.39
N ILE A 181 10.89 -22.47 -14.28
CA ILE A 181 12.09 -21.63 -14.25
C ILE A 181 13.33 -22.43 -14.67
N PHE A 182 13.54 -23.64 -14.15
CA PHE A 182 14.71 -24.44 -14.52
C PHE A 182 14.79 -24.71 -16.02
N VAL A 183 13.67 -25.13 -16.63
CA VAL A 183 13.58 -25.39 -18.08
C VAL A 183 13.86 -24.12 -18.88
N GLU A 184 13.39 -22.96 -18.43
CA GLU A 184 13.68 -21.68 -19.09
C GLU A 184 15.15 -21.26 -18.93
N THR A 185 15.74 -21.39 -17.74
CA THR A 185 17.17 -21.09 -17.51
C THR A 185 18.09 -21.96 -18.37
N VAL A 186 17.75 -23.23 -18.59
CA VAL A 186 18.43 -24.10 -19.58
C VAL A 186 18.21 -23.57 -21.01
N GLY A 187 17.00 -23.10 -21.34
CA GLY A 187 16.72 -22.46 -22.63
C GLY A 187 17.50 -21.16 -22.87
N LEU A 188 17.83 -20.40 -21.81
CA LEU A 188 18.67 -19.21 -21.92
C LEU A 188 20.12 -19.54 -22.32
N MET A 189 20.65 -20.73 -22.00
CA MET A 189 21.98 -21.18 -22.47
C MET A 189 22.05 -21.37 -23.99
N TYR A 190 20.90 -21.52 -24.66
CA TYR A 190 20.81 -21.60 -26.13
C TYR A 190 20.58 -20.24 -26.80
N CYS A 191 20.46 -19.15 -26.02
CA CYS A 191 20.19 -17.82 -26.54
C CYS A 191 21.48 -17.06 -26.83
N LYS A 192 21.66 -16.61 -28.07
CA LYS A 192 22.79 -15.73 -28.46
C LYS A 192 22.83 -14.41 -27.69
N ASP A 193 21.67 -13.93 -27.26
CA ASP A 193 21.51 -12.74 -26.43
C ASP A 193 20.41 -13.00 -25.38
N VAL A 194 20.84 -13.16 -24.12
CA VAL A 194 19.95 -13.35 -22.96
C VAL A 194 19.20 -12.06 -22.61
N LYS A 195 19.79 -10.87 -22.86
CA LYS A 195 19.18 -9.57 -22.56
C LYS A 195 17.90 -9.37 -23.38
N GLN A 196 17.91 -9.73 -24.67
CA GLN A 196 16.72 -9.69 -25.54
C GLN A 196 15.57 -10.58 -25.06
N ARG A 197 15.88 -11.66 -24.33
CA ARG A 197 14.87 -12.53 -23.70
C ARG A 197 14.30 -11.90 -22.44
N LEU A 198 15.16 -11.36 -21.57
CA LEU A 198 14.76 -10.75 -20.30
C LEU A 198 13.95 -9.46 -20.48
N ILE A 199 14.24 -8.63 -21.50
CA ILE A 199 13.50 -7.38 -21.79
C ILE A 199 11.98 -7.59 -21.91
N LYS A 200 11.52 -8.78 -22.34
CA LYS A 200 10.10 -9.11 -22.52
C LYS A 200 9.45 -9.77 -21.29
N GLN A 201 10.21 -9.98 -20.22
CA GLN A 201 9.73 -10.57 -18.97
C GLN A 201 9.33 -9.49 -17.96
N ALA A 202 8.50 -9.87 -16.98
CA ALA A 202 8.17 -9.02 -15.83
C ALA A 202 9.25 -9.11 -14.74
N VAL A 203 9.39 -8.07 -13.90
CA VAL A 203 10.35 -8.04 -12.78
C VAL A 203 10.15 -9.26 -11.86
N ALA A 204 8.91 -9.58 -11.47
CA ALA A 204 8.59 -10.77 -10.67
C ALA A 204 8.90 -12.13 -11.35
N ARG A 205 9.23 -12.16 -12.65
CA ARG A 205 9.64 -13.35 -13.39
C ARG A 205 11.15 -13.42 -13.59
N VAL A 206 11.82 -12.28 -13.85
CA VAL A 206 13.29 -12.17 -13.79
C VAL A 206 13.80 -12.41 -12.36
N LEU A 207 13.11 -11.87 -11.36
CA LEU A 207 13.36 -12.19 -9.96
C LEU A 207 13.16 -13.66 -9.62
N ARG A 208 12.38 -14.45 -10.37
CA ARG A 208 12.31 -15.91 -10.15
C ARG A 208 13.45 -16.67 -10.83
N ILE A 209 13.91 -16.20 -11.99
CA ILE A 209 15.14 -16.68 -12.64
C ILE A 209 16.37 -16.41 -11.72
N LEU A 210 16.35 -15.29 -10.99
CA LEU A 210 17.37 -14.90 -10.02
C LEU A 210 17.19 -15.56 -8.64
N LYS A 211 15.98 -15.52 -8.04
CA LYS A 211 15.59 -16.16 -6.76
C LYS A 211 15.29 -17.65 -6.92
N VAL A 212 16.09 -18.41 -7.68
CA VAL A 212 16.06 -19.87 -7.45
C VAL A 212 16.76 -20.12 -6.13
N ARG A 213 15.93 -20.28 -5.09
CA ARG A 213 16.31 -20.11 -3.67
C ARG A 213 17.53 -20.95 -3.27
N ASN A 214 18.45 -20.30 -2.57
CA ASN A 214 19.45 -20.94 -1.70
C ASN A 214 18.81 -21.54 -0.42
N ILE A 215 17.67 -22.23 -0.57
CA ILE A 215 17.05 -23.08 0.46
C ILE A 215 16.74 -24.42 -0.22
N ASP A 216 17.55 -25.40 0.14
CA ASP A 216 17.52 -26.84 -0.14
C ASP A 216 17.74 -27.37 -1.57
N ILE A 217 17.41 -26.70 -2.69
CA ILE A 217 17.79 -27.21 -4.03
C ILE A 217 18.50 -26.17 -4.93
N GLN A 218 19.77 -26.48 -5.17
CA GLN A 218 20.76 -25.88 -6.06
C GLN A 218 20.30 -25.70 -7.52
N VAL A 219 20.22 -24.45 -8.02
CA VAL A 219 20.15 -24.18 -9.48
C VAL A 219 21.00 -23.00 -9.95
N ALA A 220 20.68 -21.71 -9.80
CA ALA A 220 21.32 -20.68 -10.65
C ALA A 220 22.82 -20.42 -10.35
N GLU A 221 23.16 -20.25 -9.07
CA GLU A 221 24.54 -20.06 -8.58
C GLU A 221 25.34 -21.38 -8.61
N SER A 222 24.63 -22.50 -8.47
CA SER A 222 25.17 -23.86 -8.51
C SER A 222 25.46 -24.32 -9.94
N LEU A 223 24.52 -24.06 -10.86
CA LEU A 223 24.72 -24.09 -12.31
C LEU A 223 25.96 -23.30 -12.67
N GLY A 224 26.22 -22.19 -11.98
CA GLY A 224 27.32 -21.30 -12.31
C GLY A 224 27.14 -20.80 -13.74
N PHE A 225 26.07 -20.04 -13.98
CA PHE A 225 25.79 -19.37 -15.25
C PHE A 225 25.94 -17.84 -15.13
N PRO A 226 27.19 -17.30 -15.00
CA PRO A 226 27.45 -15.87 -14.80
C PRO A 226 26.76 -14.96 -15.80
N ALA A 227 26.71 -15.35 -17.08
CA ALA A 227 26.11 -14.52 -18.13
C ALA A 227 24.60 -14.30 -17.93
N CYS A 228 23.88 -15.27 -17.38
CA CYS A 228 22.46 -15.11 -17.03
C CYS A 228 22.29 -14.26 -15.77
N ILE A 229 23.10 -14.47 -14.72
CA ILE A 229 23.08 -13.67 -13.50
C ILE A 229 23.34 -12.19 -13.84
N MET A 230 24.42 -11.91 -14.56
CA MET A 230 24.79 -10.57 -15.01
C MET A 230 23.71 -9.95 -15.91
N SER A 231 23.11 -10.72 -16.82
CA SER A 231 22.00 -10.22 -17.65
C SER A 231 20.74 -9.90 -16.83
N CYS A 232 20.45 -10.66 -15.77
CA CYS A 232 19.35 -10.39 -14.85
C CYS A 232 19.62 -9.12 -14.01
N LEU A 233 20.83 -8.94 -13.49
CA LEU A 233 21.22 -7.74 -12.74
C LEU A 233 21.15 -6.50 -13.63
N ASN A 234 21.71 -6.54 -14.84
CA ASN A 234 21.64 -5.46 -15.83
C ASN A 234 20.20 -5.13 -16.26
N TYR A 235 19.31 -6.13 -16.34
CA TYR A 235 17.88 -5.90 -16.58
C TYR A 235 17.24 -5.18 -15.39
N LEU A 236 17.49 -5.65 -14.16
CA LEU A 236 16.93 -5.03 -12.95
C LEU A 236 17.43 -3.59 -12.79
N GLU A 237 18.67 -3.29 -13.18
CA GLU A 237 19.25 -1.94 -13.15
C GLU A 237 18.55 -0.98 -14.11
N ALA A 238 18.19 -1.46 -15.30
CA ALA A 238 17.57 -0.64 -16.34
C ALA A 238 16.04 -0.46 -16.19
N VAL A 239 15.36 -1.33 -15.44
CA VAL A 239 13.89 -1.37 -15.36
C VAL A 239 13.39 -0.68 -14.07
N PRO A 240 12.34 0.17 -14.14
CA PRO A 240 11.72 0.74 -12.95
C PRO A 240 11.04 -0.35 -12.11
N TRP A 241 11.10 -0.22 -10.79
CA TRP A 241 10.38 -1.08 -9.85
C TRP A 241 9.24 -0.26 -9.24
N VAL A 242 8.07 -0.87 -9.01
CA VAL A 242 6.89 -0.17 -8.50
C VAL A 242 6.17 -0.96 -7.42
N GLY A 243 5.86 -0.29 -6.31
CA GLY A 243 5.20 -0.91 -5.15
C GLY A 243 6.00 -2.10 -4.60
N ASP A 244 5.30 -3.19 -4.30
CA ASP A 244 5.87 -4.41 -3.69
C ASP A 244 7.01 -5.05 -4.52
N GLU A 245 7.19 -4.67 -5.79
CA GLU A 245 8.35 -5.14 -6.58
C GLU A 245 9.67 -4.64 -6.00
N GLU A 246 9.72 -3.43 -5.43
CA GLU A 246 10.95 -2.84 -4.90
C GLU A 246 11.51 -3.68 -3.74
N GLU A 247 10.73 -3.89 -2.68
CA GLU A 247 11.14 -4.72 -1.53
C GLU A 247 11.47 -6.16 -1.96
N ASN A 248 10.77 -6.68 -2.99
CA ASN A 248 11.12 -7.96 -3.58
C ASN A 248 12.46 -7.97 -4.32
N VAL A 249 12.85 -6.88 -4.98
CA VAL A 249 14.19 -6.71 -5.58
C VAL A 249 15.24 -6.53 -4.48
N VAL A 250 15.04 -5.61 -3.53
CA VAL A 250 15.99 -5.33 -2.43
C VAL A 250 16.29 -6.59 -1.61
N SER A 251 15.26 -7.34 -1.20
CA SER A 251 15.42 -8.60 -0.47
C SER A 251 16.19 -9.67 -1.28
N SER A 252 15.99 -9.73 -2.61
CA SER A 252 16.76 -10.65 -3.48
C SER A 252 18.23 -10.25 -3.53
N ILE A 253 18.49 -8.96 -3.72
CA ILE A 253 19.85 -8.43 -3.87
C ILE A 253 20.65 -8.59 -2.57
N ARG A 254 20.05 -8.27 -1.42
CA ARG A 254 20.70 -8.46 -0.10
C ARG A 254 20.99 -9.93 0.21
N GLN A 255 20.30 -10.88 -0.43
CA GLN A 255 20.58 -12.31 -0.28
C GLN A 255 21.73 -12.78 -1.20
N LEU A 256 21.97 -12.10 -2.32
CA LEU A 256 23.08 -12.37 -3.25
C LEU A 256 24.43 -11.89 -2.67
N HIS A 257 24.97 -12.64 -1.73
CA HIS A 257 26.29 -12.42 -1.11
C HIS A 257 27.44 -12.80 -2.06
N CYS A 258 27.56 -12.11 -3.20
CA CYS A 258 28.62 -12.36 -4.17
C CYS A 258 29.25 -11.04 -4.64
N GLU A 259 30.39 -10.70 -4.04
CA GLU A 259 31.19 -9.48 -4.33
C GLU A 259 31.59 -9.38 -5.81
N ASN A 260 31.67 -10.53 -6.51
CA ASN A 260 32.11 -10.65 -7.90
C ASN A 260 31.13 -10.08 -8.95
N TYR A 261 29.85 -9.91 -8.62
CA TYR A 261 28.83 -9.47 -9.59
C TYR A 261 28.49 -7.97 -9.54
N GLY A 262 29.24 -7.18 -8.77
CA GLY A 262 29.15 -5.72 -8.83
C GLY A 262 27.77 -5.15 -8.47
N VAL A 263 27.09 -5.72 -7.47
CA VAL A 263 25.67 -5.43 -7.14
C VAL A 263 25.42 -4.03 -6.54
N SER A 264 26.47 -3.22 -6.38
CA SER A 264 26.43 -1.88 -5.77
C SER A 264 25.53 -0.86 -6.52
N PRO A 265 25.51 -0.75 -7.86
CA PRO A 265 24.66 0.21 -8.58
C PRO A 265 23.16 -0.04 -8.35
N LEU A 266 22.75 -1.29 -8.18
CA LEU A 266 21.36 -1.65 -7.86
C LEU A 266 20.97 -1.19 -6.46
N LEU A 267 21.83 -1.44 -5.46
CA LEU A 267 21.57 -0.98 -4.10
C LEU A 267 21.53 0.55 -4.03
N LYS A 268 22.35 1.26 -4.81
CA LYS A 268 22.33 2.73 -4.91
C LYS A 268 21.02 3.33 -5.43
N ARG A 269 20.10 2.54 -6.02
CA ARG A 269 18.75 2.99 -6.39
C ARG A 269 17.79 3.10 -5.19
N VAL A 270 18.08 2.43 -4.08
CA VAL A 270 17.14 2.22 -2.94
C VAL A 270 17.79 2.45 -1.57
N ALA A 271 19.11 2.39 -1.49
CA ALA A 271 19.91 2.71 -0.32
C ALA A 271 20.88 3.82 -0.73
N SER A 272 20.86 4.92 0.01
CA SER A 272 21.61 6.12 -0.33
C SER A 272 22.88 6.24 0.50
N ASP A 273 24.03 6.42 -0.17
CA ASP A 273 25.30 6.84 0.45
C ASP A 273 25.38 8.38 0.58
N LEU A 274 24.26 9.12 0.46
CA LEU A 274 24.25 10.58 0.53
C LEU A 274 24.76 11.06 1.89
N THR A 275 25.73 11.99 1.85
CA THR A 275 26.29 12.66 3.02
C THR A 275 25.31 13.58 3.73
N ASN A 276 24.22 13.96 3.06
CA ASN A 276 23.20 14.86 3.60
C ASN A 276 22.03 14.04 4.15
N PRO A 277 21.55 14.31 5.37
CA PRO A 277 20.43 13.58 5.95
C PRO A 277 19.14 13.83 5.14
N PRO A 278 18.24 12.84 5.01
CA PRO A 278 16.98 12.99 4.29
C PRO A 278 16.09 14.16 4.75
N SER A 279 16.27 14.63 5.99
CA SER A 279 15.59 15.81 6.53
C SER A 279 15.96 17.12 5.81
N GLU A 280 17.20 17.30 5.34
CA GLU A 280 17.60 18.48 4.55
C GLU A 280 16.92 18.50 3.19
N THR A 281 16.85 17.35 2.51
CA THR A 281 16.15 17.23 1.22
C THR A 281 14.66 17.50 1.38
N LEU A 282 14.03 17.00 2.46
CA LEU A 282 12.64 17.31 2.76
C LEU A 282 12.45 18.81 3.04
N ALA A 283 13.32 19.44 3.82
CA ALA A 283 13.27 20.89 4.06
C ALA A 283 13.32 21.69 2.76
N HIS A 284 14.21 21.31 1.84
CA HIS A 284 14.30 21.96 0.53
C HIS A 284 13.05 21.73 -0.34
N ILE A 285 12.46 20.53 -0.33
CA ILE A 285 11.18 20.25 -1.03
C ILE A 285 10.06 21.15 -0.48
N ILE A 286 9.95 21.28 0.84
CA ILE A 286 8.95 22.14 1.47
C ILE A 286 9.19 23.62 1.08
N GLU A 287 10.43 24.10 1.15
CA GLU A 287 10.79 25.45 0.73
C GLU A 287 10.40 25.74 -0.73
N LEU A 288 10.71 24.82 -1.66
CA LEU A 288 10.36 24.95 -3.08
C LEU A 288 8.84 25.02 -3.30
N VAL A 289 8.06 24.25 -2.56
CA VAL A 289 6.58 24.29 -2.64
C VAL A 289 6.04 25.60 -2.08
N LEU A 290 6.54 26.08 -0.94
CA LEU A 290 6.09 27.31 -0.29
C LEU A 290 6.41 28.57 -1.12
N LYS A 291 7.57 28.61 -1.78
CA LYS A 291 8.03 29.74 -2.61
C LYS A 291 7.54 29.69 -4.08
N SER A 292 6.76 28.68 -4.47
CA SER A 292 6.32 28.52 -5.87
C SER A 292 5.27 29.56 -6.29
N SER A 293 5.58 30.29 -7.36
CA SER A 293 4.71 31.34 -7.93
C SER A 293 3.59 30.83 -8.86
N ASP A 294 3.65 29.55 -9.28
CA ASP A 294 2.59 28.94 -10.10
C ASP A 294 1.49 28.33 -9.22
N ASP A 295 0.30 28.92 -9.28
CA ASP A 295 -0.84 28.51 -8.45
C ASP A 295 -1.38 27.13 -8.81
N ARG A 296 -1.09 26.58 -9.99
CA ARG A 296 -1.50 25.22 -10.35
C ARG A 296 -0.52 24.18 -9.82
N GLY A 297 0.75 24.28 -10.22
CA GLY A 297 1.82 23.39 -9.81
C GLY A 297 2.00 23.37 -8.30
N ARG A 298 1.88 24.52 -7.62
CA ARG A 298 1.90 24.57 -6.15
C ARG A 298 0.76 23.75 -5.53
N ARG A 299 -0.48 23.84 -6.02
CA ARG A 299 -1.62 23.05 -5.49
C ARG A 299 -1.47 21.55 -5.78
N GLU A 300 -1.05 21.18 -6.99
CA GLU A 300 -0.81 19.77 -7.34
C GLU A 300 0.33 19.18 -6.47
N MET A 301 1.42 19.93 -6.26
CA MET A 301 2.54 19.47 -5.44
C MET A 301 2.24 19.47 -3.93
N LYS A 302 1.51 20.47 -3.40
CA LYS A 302 1.00 20.47 -2.02
C LYS A 302 0.17 19.21 -1.73
N SER A 303 -0.73 18.85 -2.64
CA SER A 303 -1.58 17.66 -2.54
C SER A 303 -0.75 16.36 -2.56
N LEU A 304 0.22 16.27 -3.48
CA LEU A 304 1.11 15.10 -3.58
C LEU A 304 1.99 14.93 -2.34
N VAL A 305 2.68 15.99 -1.90
CA VAL A 305 3.55 15.97 -0.74
C VAL A 305 2.77 15.66 0.55
N LEU A 306 1.60 16.28 0.74
CA LEU A 306 0.72 15.97 1.87
C LEU A 306 0.32 14.49 1.88
N LYS A 307 -0.06 13.92 0.73
CA LYS A 307 -0.41 12.50 0.60
C LYS A 307 0.76 11.59 0.98
N LEU A 308 1.95 11.81 0.41
CA LEU A 308 3.14 11.01 0.69
C LEU A 308 3.56 11.11 2.18
N LEU A 309 3.43 12.29 2.78
CA LEU A 309 3.73 12.50 4.21
C LEU A 309 2.74 11.80 5.15
N LYS A 310 1.48 11.60 4.74
CA LYS A 310 0.49 10.78 5.48
C LYS A 310 0.81 9.29 5.36
N GLU A 311 1.12 8.80 4.16
CA GLU A 311 1.44 7.39 3.90
C GLU A 311 2.69 6.94 4.69
N ASN A 312 3.70 7.81 4.81
CA ASN A 312 4.94 7.52 5.54
C ASN A 312 4.82 7.49 7.07
N ASN A 313 3.75 8.02 7.68
CA ASN A 313 3.59 8.06 9.14
C ASN A 313 3.49 6.67 9.80
N ILE A 314 3.32 5.60 9.01
CA ILE A 314 3.19 4.22 9.49
C ILE A 314 4.57 3.59 9.83
N SER A 315 5.68 4.14 9.32
CA SER A 315 6.97 3.41 9.25
C SER A 315 8.14 4.02 10.02
N THR A 316 8.03 5.18 10.68
CA THR A 316 9.20 5.93 11.21
C THR A 316 9.17 6.25 12.71
N ASN A 317 9.35 5.23 13.57
CA ASN A 317 9.45 5.36 15.03
C ASN A 317 10.76 6.01 15.57
N GLY A 318 11.44 6.85 14.78
CA GLY A 318 12.72 7.45 15.20
C GLY A 318 13.28 8.60 14.34
N SER A 319 12.60 8.98 13.25
CA SER A 319 13.04 10.06 12.35
C SER A 319 12.12 11.29 12.37
N SER A 320 11.04 11.27 13.14
CA SER A 320 9.97 12.28 13.05
C SER A 320 10.40 13.66 13.56
N ASP A 321 11.22 13.73 14.61
CA ASP A 321 11.47 14.98 15.34
C ASP A 321 12.19 16.05 14.49
N SER A 322 13.23 15.65 13.74
CA SER A 322 13.94 16.56 12.83
C SER A 322 13.04 17.12 11.71
N CYS A 323 12.01 16.38 11.30
CA CYS A 323 11.07 16.80 10.26
C CYS A 323 10.04 17.80 10.80
N VAL A 324 9.62 17.66 12.07
CA VAL A 324 8.67 18.58 12.71
C VAL A 324 9.27 19.97 12.92
N VAL A 325 10.56 20.05 13.29
CA VAL A 325 11.29 21.33 13.41
C VAL A 325 11.26 22.14 12.11
N THR A 326 11.44 21.48 10.95
CA THR A 326 11.36 22.09 9.62
C THR A 326 9.98 22.67 9.31
N PHE A 327 8.91 21.99 9.72
CA PHE A 327 7.55 22.51 9.53
C PHE A 327 7.27 23.72 10.42
N TYR A 328 7.71 23.70 11.68
CA TYR A 328 7.54 24.85 12.59
C TYR A 328 8.38 26.06 12.16
N SER A 329 9.61 25.89 11.69
CA SER A 329 10.39 27.01 11.12
C SER A 329 9.72 27.58 9.86
N SER A 330 9.19 26.71 8.99
CA SER A 330 8.41 27.13 7.83
C SER A 330 7.14 27.90 8.22
N CYS A 331 6.42 27.46 9.26
CA CYS A 331 5.26 28.17 9.81
C CYS A 331 5.64 29.56 10.33
N ARG A 332 6.74 29.67 11.09
CA ARG A 332 7.23 30.95 11.61
C ARG A 332 7.58 31.93 10.49
N ASN A 333 8.26 31.45 9.44
CA ASN A 333 8.63 32.26 8.27
C ASN A 333 7.40 32.77 7.49
N CYS A 334 6.43 31.89 7.20
CA CYS A 334 5.19 32.30 6.52
C CYS A 334 4.35 33.27 7.38
N LEU A 335 4.34 33.08 8.71
CA LEU A 335 3.65 33.98 9.63
C LEU A 335 4.33 35.36 9.76
N GLU A 336 5.66 35.42 9.76
CA GLU A 336 6.40 36.69 9.75
C GLU A 336 6.18 37.46 8.44
N SER A 337 6.24 36.75 7.30
CA SER A 337 5.85 37.28 5.97
C SER A 337 4.42 37.84 6.00
N LEU A 338 3.46 37.03 6.46
CA LEU A 338 2.06 37.42 6.60
C LEU A 338 1.87 38.66 7.49
N MET A 339 2.53 38.73 8.65
CA MET A 339 2.43 39.88 9.56
C MET A 339 2.94 41.16 8.90
N ASN A 340 4.08 41.10 8.20
CA ASN A 340 4.65 42.26 7.52
C ASN A 340 3.75 42.76 6.38
N LEU A 341 3.14 41.85 5.62
CA LEU A 341 2.14 42.18 4.60
C LEU A 341 0.87 42.80 5.21
N PHE A 342 0.43 42.33 6.38
CA PHE A 342 -0.71 42.91 7.10
C PHE A 342 -0.43 44.30 7.63
N ARG A 343 0.79 44.58 8.10
CA ARG A 343 1.23 45.93 8.50
C ARG A 343 1.21 46.87 7.29
N GLN A 344 1.87 46.48 6.20
CA GLN A 344 1.91 47.26 4.95
C GLN A 344 0.50 47.54 4.41
N ALA A 345 -0.36 46.52 4.32
CA ALA A 345 -1.74 46.68 3.86
C ALA A 345 -2.66 47.44 4.83
N SER A 346 -2.16 47.76 6.04
CA SER A 346 -2.84 48.55 7.07
C SER A 346 -2.33 50.00 7.19
N GLU A 347 -1.30 50.37 6.44
CA GLU A 347 -0.78 51.75 6.41
C GLU A 347 -1.76 52.69 5.70
N PRO A 348 -1.90 53.96 6.13
CA PRO A 348 -2.81 54.90 5.48
C PRO A 348 -2.43 55.14 4.01
N GLU A 349 -1.12 55.21 3.71
CA GLU A 349 -0.57 55.36 2.37
C GLU A 349 -0.93 54.18 1.44
N PHE A 350 -1.17 52.98 1.98
CA PHE A 350 -1.64 51.84 1.18
C PHE A 350 -2.99 52.12 0.53
N SER A 351 -3.85 52.94 1.15
CA SER A 351 -5.14 53.31 0.56
C SER A 351 -4.99 54.16 -0.72
N GLU A 352 -3.88 54.88 -0.88
CA GLU A 352 -3.59 55.74 -2.03
C GLU A 352 -2.85 55.02 -3.17
N GLN A 353 -2.31 53.81 -2.93
CA GLN A 353 -1.60 53.03 -3.95
C GLN A 353 -2.50 52.58 -5.12
N SER A 354 -1.86 52.27 -6.26
CA SER A 354 -2.55 51.72 -7.44
C SER A 354 -3.24 50.38 -7.14
N SER A 355 -4.28 50.05 -7.93
CA SER A 355 -5.00 48.78 -7.81
C SER A 355 -4.06 47.58 -7.94
N ASP A 356 -3.16 47.62 -8.93
CA ASP A 356 -2.21 46.55 -9.23
C ASP A 356 -1.24 46.29 -8.06
N SER A 357 -0.75 47.35 -7.39
CA SER A 357 0.11 47.23 -6.20
C SER A 357 -0.63 46.52 -5.05
N LYS A 358 -1.88 46.91 -4.81
CA LYS A 358 -2.74 46.30 -3.78
C LYS A 358 -3.03 44.84 -4.09
N GLU A 359 -3.29 44.50 -5.35
CA GLU A 359 -3.56 43.11 -5.77
C GLU A 359 -2.36 42.21 -5.55
N VAL A 360 -1.12 42.68 -5.79
CA VAL A 360 0.11 41.92 -5.49
C VAL A 360 0.21 41.62 -3.98
N ILE A 361 0.00 42.60 -3.12
CA ILE A 361 0.04 42.40 -1.65
C ILE A 361 -1.08 41.45 -1.18
N PHE A 362 -2.31 41.60 -1.69
CA PHE A 362 -3.41 40.72 -1.36
C PHE A 362 -3.21 39.28 -1.87
N ARG A 363 -2.59 39.10 -3.05
CA ARG A 363 -2.20 37.78 -3.56
C ARG A 363 -1.13 37.13 -2.67
N GLN A 364 -0.14 37.90 -2.20
CA GLN A 364 0.86 37.38 -1.26
C GLN A 364 0.25 37.03 0.11
N ILE A 365 -0.66 37.85 0.65
CA ILE A 365 -1.44 37.52 1.86
C ILE A 365 -2.18 36.19 1.70
N THR A 366 -2.86 36.02 0.56
CA THR A 366 -3.59 34.78 0.24
C THR A 366 -2.62 33.60 0.14
N LEU A 367 -1.44 33.78 -0.46
CA LEU A 367 -0.39 32.77 -0.58
C LEU A 367 0.18 32.33 0.77
N GLU A 368 0.54 33.25 1.66
CA GLU A 368 1.09 32.90 2.97
C GLU A 368 0.05 32.22 3.87
N ALA A 369 -1.23 32.63 3.77
CA ALA A 369 -2.32 31.96 4.47
C ALA A 369 -2.60 30.55 3.91
N ASP A 370 -2.54 30.34 2.59
CA ASP A 370 -2.61 29.02 1.93
C ASP A 370 -1.40 28.13 2.29
N ASN A 371 -0.23 28.73 2.50
CA ASN A 371 0.98 28.06 2.98
C ASN A 371 0.82 27.59 4.44
N LEU A 372 0.37 28.47 5.33
CA LEU A 372 0.10 28.15 6.73
C LEU A 372 -1.01 27.10 6.90
N LEU A 373 -2.07 27.16 6.10
CA LEU A 373 -3.15 26.16 6.14
C LEU A 373 -2.63 24.77 5.77
N TRP A 374 -1.84 24.67 4.70
CA TRP A 374 -1.23 23.42 4.27
C TRP A 374 -0.25 22.84 5.30
N LEU A 375 0.59 23.69 5.92
CA LEU A 375 1.49 23.26 6.99
C LEU A 375 0.71 22.81 8.24
N ALA A 376 -0.41 23.49 8.57
CA ALA A 376 -1.30 23.09 9.66
C ALA A 376 -1.96 21.71 9.41
N GLU A 377 -2.32 21.41 8.16
CA GLU A 377 -2.79 20.07 7.78
C GLU A 377 -1.72 19.00 8.01
N ILE A 378 -0.50 19.19 7.48
CA ILE A 378 0.63 18.25 7.66
C ILE A 378 0.91 17.97 9.15
N LEU A 379 0.96 19.03 9.97
CA LEU A 379 1.27 18.93 11.39
C LEU A 379 0.15 18.22 12.17
N ALA A 380 -1.11 18.51 11.88
CA ALA A 380 -2.24 17.85 12.53
C ALA A 380 -2.42 16.39 12.09
N ASP A 381 -2.13 16.04 10.82
CA ASP A 381 -2.05 14.64 10.36
C ASP A 381 -0.92 13.84 11.05
N ARG A 382 0.01 14.52 11.72
CA ARG A 382 1.13 13.97 12.49
C ARG A 382 0.92 14.03 14.00
N ASN A 383 -0.26 14.48 14.47
CA ASN A 383 -0.55 14.78 15.87
C ASN A 383 0.48 15.73 16.52
N ALA A 384 1.00 16.68 15.72
CA ALA A 384 2.09 17.58 16.07
C ALA A 384 1.71 19.04 15.80
N ALA A 385 0.44 19.43 16.02
CA ALA A 385 -0.03 20.80 15.80
C ALA A 385 0.03 21.69 17.06
N ASP A 386 0.57 21.19 18.18
CA ASP A 386 0.60 21.88 19.48
C ASP A 386 1.39 23.19 19.46
N GLU A 387 2.64 23.16 18.97
CA GLU A 387 3.48 24.36 18.92
C GLU A 387 2.92 25.37 17.92
N LEU A 388 2.41 24.90 16.76
CA LEU A 388 1.73 25.77 15.80
C LEU A 388 0.50 26.43 16.42
N THR A 389 -0.29 25.70 17.20
CA THR A 389 -1.45 26.27 17.90
C THR A 389 -1.01 27.34 18.91
N SER A 390 0.11 27.13 19.60
CA SER A 390 0.70 28.11 20.53
C SER A 390 1.24 29.35 19.83
N ILE A 391 1.97 29.17 18.71
CA ILE A 391 2.45 30.24 17.84
C ILE A 391 1.27 31.06 17.32
N TRP A 392 0.21 30.40 16.82
CA TRP A 392 -0.98 31.03 16.26
C TRP A 392 -1.80 31.78 17.31
N ALA A 393 -2.10 31.16 18.46
CA ALA A 393 -2.82 31.80 19.56
C ALA A 393 -2.15 33.11 20.01
N SER A 394 -0.81 33.17 19.96
CA SER A 394 -0.03 34.35 20.34
C SER A 394 -0.16 35.54 19.36
N GLN A 395 -0.82 35.40 18.21
CA GLN A 395 -0.87 36.42 17.15
C GLN A 395 -1.94 37.51 17.35
N GLY A 396 -1.96 38.11 18.54
CA GLY A 396 -2.90 39.16 18.92
C GLY A 396 -2.79 40.46 18.08
N GLU A 397 -1.65 40.73 17.44
CA GLU A 397 -1.52 41.84 16.48
C GLU A 397 -2.21 41.50 15.14
N LEU A 398 -1.94 40.32 14.59
CA LEU A 398 -2.53 39.87 13.32
C LEU A 398 -4.06 39.82 13.41
N ALA A 399 -4.61 39.31 14.53
CA ALA A 399 -6.04 39.29 14.79
C ALA A 399 -6.67 40.70 14.85
N LYS A 400 -5.93 41.72 15.32
CA LYS A 400 -6.39 43.12 15.30
C LYS A 400 -6.34 43.74 13.90
N LEU A 401 -5.32 43.41 13.12
CA LEU A 401 -5.18 43.87 11.74
C LEU A 401 -6.14 43.12 10.78
N HIS A 402 -6.60 41.92 11.17
CA HIS A 402 -7.52 41.07 10.41
C HIS A 402 -8.70 41.84 9.82
N CYS A 403 -9.37 42.67 10.63
CA CYS A 403 -10.56 43.40 10.22
C CYS A 403 -10.32 44.43 9.09
N ARG A 404 -9.07 44.87 8.89
CA ARG A 404 -8.69 45.91 7.90
C ARG A 404 -8.59 45.39 6.47
N ILE A 405 -8.34 44.11 6.29
CA ILE A 405 -8.19 43.48 4.96
C ILE A 405 -9.55 42.96 4.48
N PRO A 406 -9.94 43.12 3.20
CA PRO A 406 -11.20 42.57 2.69
C PRO A 406 -11.31 41.05 2.89
N VAL A 407 -12.50 40.56 3.28
CA VAL A 407 -12.75 39.13 3.60
C VAL A 407 -12.26 38.18 2.49
N MET A 408 -12.46 38.56 1.22
CA MET A 408 -12.04 37.78 0.06
C MET A 408 -10.53 37.50 -0.02
N HIS A 409 -9.69 38.31 0.64
CA HIS A 409 -8.23 38.11 0.69
C HIS A 409 -7.74 37.52 2.02
N ARG A 410 -8.46 37.72 3.13
CA ARG A 410 -8.06 37.21 4.46
C ARG A 410 -8.68 35.86 4.86
N HIS A 411 -9.76 35.41 4.22
CA HIS A 411 -10.55 34.25 4.68
C HIS A 411 -9.74 32.96 4.94
N LEU A 412 -8.60 32.76 4.28
CA LEU A 412 -7.72 31.61 4.53
C LEU A 412 -7.07 31.65 5.93
N ILE A 413 -6.89 32.82 6.55
CA ILE A 413 -6.45 32.99 7.95
C ILE A 413 -7.53 32.44 8.91
N SER A 414 -8.79 32.75 8.60
CA SER A 414 -9.94 32.15 9.29
C SER A 414 -10.02 30.64 9.03
N CYS A 415 -9.63 30.13 7.85
CA CYS A 415 -9.46 28.69 7.61
C CYS A 415 -8.34 28.05 8.44
N VAL A 416 -7.17 28.70 8.61
CA VAL A 416 -6.10 28.23 9.51
C VAL A 416 -6.62 28.10 10.94
N THR A 417 -7.29 29.14 11.43
CA THR A 417 -7.93 29.15 12.75
C THR A 417 -8.93 28.00 12.90
N ALA A 418 -9.82 27.81 11.91
CA ALA A 418 -10.77 26.71 11.90
C ALA A 418 -10.08 25.34 11.91
N ARG A 419 -9.01 25.15 11.13
CA ARG A 419 -8.23 23.90 11.08
C ARG A 419 -7.58 23.57 12.43
N LEU A 420 -7.12 24.59 13.17
CA LEU A 420 -6.54 24.43 14.50
C LEU A 420 -7.61 24.11 15.56
N PHE A 421 -8.79 24.75 15.53
CA PHE A 421 -9.91 24.33 16.39
C PHE A 421 -10.35 22.88 16.11
N VAL A 422 -10.35 22.45 14.85
CA VAL A 422 -10.60 21.05 14.49
C VAL A 422 -9.51 20.13 15.04
N ALA A 423 -8.23 20.53 14.97
CA ALA A 423 -7.13 19.73 15.49
C ALA A 423 -7.26 19.52 17.01
N VAL A 424 -7.48 20.61 17.76
CA VAL A 424 -7.67 20.57 19.22
C VAL A 424 -8.92 19.76 19.60
N GLY A 425 -10.06 20.01 18.95
CA GLY A 425 -11.32 19.35 19.29
C GLY A 425 -11.40 17.86 18.92
N LYS A 426 -10.48 17.37 18.08
CA LYS A 426 -10.30 15.93 17.80
C LYS A 426 -9.17 15.27 18.60
N GLY A 427 -8.30 16.05 19.25
CA GLY A 427 -7.06 15.54 19.86
C GLY A 427 -5.92 15.29 18.87
N GLU A 428 -5.99 15.84 17.65
CA GLU A 428 -4.84 15.97 16.73
C GLU A 428 -3.84 17.03 17.24
N ALA A 429 -4.26 17.84 18.21
CA ALA A 429 -3.42 18.74 19.00
C ALA A 429 -3.87 18.72 20.48
N LEU A 430 -2.93 18.73 21.43
CA LEU A 430 -3.17 18.75 22.88
C LEU A 430 -2.49 19.95 23.59
N PRO A 431 -2.65 21.20 23.08
CA PRO A 431 -2.03 22.38 23.69
C PRO A 431 -2.53 22.68 25.11
N SER A 432 -1.75 23.46 25.86
CA SER A 432 -2.04 23.78 27.26
C SER A 432 -3.38 24.51 27.44
N LYS A 433 -3.89 24.58 28.68
CA LYS A 433 -5.13 25.31 28.98
C LYS A 433 -5.01 26.77 28.53
N GLU A 434 -3.87 27.38 28.80
CA GLU A 434 -3.54 28.77 28.52
C GLU A 434 -3.53 29.02 27.01
N THR A 435 -2.91 28.13 26.22
CA THR A 435 -2.95 28.20 24.75
C THR A 435 -4.37 28.02 24.20
N ARG A 436 -5.16 27.09 24.74
CA ARG A 436 -6.57 26.88 24.32
C ARG A 436 -7.44 28.10 24.61
N GLN A 437 -7.27 28.70 25.79
CA GLN A 437 -7.95 29.93 26.19
C GLN A 437 -7.55 31.10 25.26
N LEU A 438 -6.24 31.31 25.06
CA LEU A 438 -5.71 32.38 24.23
C LEU A 438 -6.15 32.24 22.76
N LEU A 439 -6.22 31.01 22.22
CA LEU A 439 -6.74 30.74 20.88
C LEU A 439 -8.20 31.20 20.75
N LEU A 440 -9.04 30.92 21.76
CA LEU A 440 -10.44 31.36 21.78
C LEU A 440 -10.53 32.89 21.91
N ASP A 441 -9.79 33.50 22.84
CA ASP A 441 -9.83 34.94 23.09
C ASP A 441 -9.34 35.78 21.90
N VAL A 442 -8.29 35.33 21.20
CA VAL A 442 -7.70 36.06 20.07
C VAL A 442 -8.43 35.78 18.77
N TRP A 443 -8.82 34.53 18.50
CA TRP A 443 -9.20 34.12 17.14
C TRP A 443 -10.65 33.67 16.95
N LEU A 444 -11.40 33.31 18.00
CA LEU A 444 -12.83 32.99 17.86
C LEU A 444 -13.60 34.17 17.26
N GLN A 445 -13.25 35.39 17.68
CA GLN A 445 -13.88 36.62 17.26
C GLN A 445 -13.66 36.91 15.75
N PRO A 446 -12.41 37.01 15.23
CA PRO A 446 -12.12 37.06 13.79
C PRO A 446 -12.82 35.96 12.97
N LEU A 447 -12.81 34.71 13.46
CA LEU A 447 -13.43 33.57 12.79
C LEU A 447 -14.95 33.72 12.67
N MET A 448 -15.62 34.21 13.71
CA MET A 448 -17.06 34.46 13.69
C MET A 448 -17.46 35.55 12.70
N ASP A 449 -16.64 36.60 12.53
CA ASP A 449 -16.96 37.71 11.63
C ASP A 449 -16.80 37.32 10.15
N ASP A 450 -15.90 36.37 9.84
CA ASP A 450 -15.73 35.80 8.49
C ASP A 450 -16.65 34.61 8.19
N TYR A 451 -17.37 34.08 9.18
CA TYR A 451 -17.99 32.75 9.12
C TYR A 451 -18.98 32.56 7.95
N ASN A 452 -19.79 33.58 7.65
CA ASN A 452 -20.71 33.56 6.51
C ASN A 452 -19.97 33.42 5.16
N TRP A 453 -18.78 34.02 5.04
CA TRP A 453 -17.93 33.84 3.84
C TRP A 453 -17.33 32.44 3.80
N LEU A 454 -16.92 31.86 4.94
CA LEU A 454 -16.41 30.49 4.99
C LEU A 454 -17.46 29.47 4.55
N GLN A 455 -18.69 29.60 5.06
CA GLN A 455 -19.81 28.70 4.76
C GLN A 455 -20.17 28.66 3.26
N HIS A 456 -20.03 29.79 2.54
CA HIS A 456 -20.50 29.90 1.15
C HIS A 456 -19.38 30.03 0.10
N GLY A 457 -18.20 30.52 0.49
CA GLY A 457 -17.05 30.73 -0.40
C GLY A 457 -16.04 29.59 -0.42
N CYS A 458 -15.94 28.78 0.65
CA CYS A 458 -14.90 27.75 0.80
C CYS A 458 -15.46 26.34 0.58
N ARG A 459 -15.18 25.72 -0.58
CA ARG A 459 -15.74 24.40 -0.94
C ARG A 459 -15.32 23.24 -0.01
N TRP A 460 -14.22 23.40 0.71
CA TRP A 460 -13.65 22.42 1.64
C TRP A 460 -14.02 22.69 3.11
N PHE A 461 -14.80 23.74 3.40
CA PHE A 461 -15.17 24.11 4.76
C PHE A 461 -16.30 23.22 5.29
N ASP A 462 -15.97 22.19 6.06
CA ASP A 462 -16.96 21.40 6.79
C ASP A 462 -17.39 22.15 8.07
N ARG A 463 -18.49 22.89 7.95
CA ARG A 463 -19.16 23.62 9.03
C ARG A 463 -19.30 22.78 10.30
N LYS A 464 -19.73 21.52 10.20
CA LYS A 464 -20.02 20.68 11.38
C LYS A 464 -18.75 20.32 12.14
N VAL A 465 -17.71 19.93 11.40
CA VAL A 465 -16.41 19.55 11.99
C VAL A 465 -15.76 20.76 12.67
N VAL A 466 -15.90 21.96 12.10
CA VAL A 466 -15.40 23.21 12.71
C VAL A 466 -16.21 23.61 13.95
N GLU A 467 -17.55 23.55 13.91
CA GLU A 467 -18.42 23.81 15.06
C GLU A 467 -18.15 22.84 16.23
N GLU A 468 -17.97 21.56 15.93
CA GLU A 468 -17.59 20.54 16.91
C GLU A 468 -16.18 20.80 17.47
N GLY A 469 -15.22 21.18 16.62
CA GLY A 469 -13.86 21.55 17.03
C GLY A 469 -13.82 22.71 18.03
N ILE A 470 -14.52 23.81 17.72
CA ILE A 470 -14.67 24.97 18.60
C ILE A 470 -15.39 24.55 19.90
N GLY A 471 -16.49 23.83 19.78
CA GLY A 471 -17.30 23.38 20.92
C GLY A 471 -16.53 22.50 21.90
N HIS A 472 -15.77 21.53 21.39
CA HIS A 472 -14.89 20.69 22.21
C HIS A 472 -13.77 21.51 22.85
N THR A 473 -13.14 22.44 22.11
CA THR A 473 -12.11 23.33 22.67
C THR A 473 -12.66 24.11 23.87
N ILE A 474 -13.85 24.73 23.74
CA ILE A 474 -14.52 25.44 24.85
C ILE A 474 -14.81 24.49 26.03
N LEU A 475 -15.38 23.31 25.78
CA LEU A 475 -15.78 22.36 26.82
C LEU A 475 -14.62 21.75 27.64
N THR A 476 -13.37 22.00 27.23
CA THR A 476 -12.13 21.58 27.93
C THR A 476 -11.53 22.67 28.84
N LEU A 477 -12.16 23.84 28.91
CA LEU A 477 -11.82 24.93 29.84
C LEU A 477 -12.59 24.76 31.18
N PRO A 478 -12.26 25.52 32.25
CA PRO A 478 -13.11 25.70 33.43
C PRO A 478 -14.53 26.21 33.11
N LEU A 479 -15.47 26.04 34.05
CA LEU A 479 -16.88 26.43 33.85
C LEU A 479 -17.11 27.95 33.74
N GLU A 480 -16.27 28.75 34.42
CA GLU A 480 -16.32 30.23 34.36
C GLU A 480 -15.87 30.73 32.98
N ASP A 481 -14.74 30.20 32.49
CA ASP A 481 -14.20 30.45 31.15
C ASP A 481 -15.23 30.01 30.06
N GLN A 482 -15.81 28.80 30.20
CA GLN A 482 -16.91 28.32 29.36
C GLN A 482 -18.10 29.29 29.35
N GLN A 483 -18.54 29.77 30.52
CA GLN A 483 -19.66 30.68 30.67
C GLN A 483 -19.44 32.00 29.91
N SER A 484 -18.27 32.62 30.09
CA SER A 484 -17.92 33.89 29.44
C SER A 484 -18.02 33.78 27.90
N ILE A 485 -17.41 32.74 27.35
CA ILE A 485 -17.37 32.50 25.90
C ILE A 485 -18.76 32.14 25.36
N LEU A 486 -19.49 31.25 26.03
CA LEU A 486 -20.79 30.77 25.57
C LEU A 486 -21.89 31.83 25.66
N LEU A 487 -21.86 32.71 26.67
CA LEU A 487 -22.79 33.84 26.74
C LEU A 487 -22.48 34.91 25.68
N THR A 488 -21.19 35.16 25.41
CA THR A 488 -20.74 36.05 24.32
C THR A 488 -21.18 35.51 22.95
N TRP A 489 -21.02 34.20 22.73
CA TRP A 489 -21.52 33.50 21.55
C TRP A 489 -23.04 33.62 21.44
N LEU A 490 -23.80 33.31 22.50
CA LEU A 490 -25.27 33.36 22.48
C LEU A 490 -25.78 34.76 22.11
N GLY A 491 -25.18 35.81 22.69
CA GLY A 491 -25.52 37.20 22.37
C GLY A 491 -25.20 37.62 20.92
N ARG A 492 -24.31 36.91 20.23
CA ARG A 492 -24.05 37.06 18.79
C ARG A 492 -24.99 36.20 17.95
N PHE A 493 -25.18 34.93 18.30
CA PHE A 493 -26.05 33.99 17.58
C PHE A 493 -27.49 34.51 17.49
N LEU A 494 -28.00 35.12 18.57
CA LEU A 494 -29.32 35.78 18.57
C LEU A 494 -29.44 37.00 17.64
N LYS A 495 -28.32 37.57 17.16
CA LYS A 495 -28.29 38.73 16.24
C LYS A 495 -28.08 38.32 14.78
N VAL A 496 -27.23 37.31 14.52
CA VAL A 496 -26.79 36.95 13.16
C VAL A 496 -27.19 35.54 12.70
N GLY A 497 -27.78 34.74 13.58
CA GLY A 497 -28.25 33.38 13.30
C GLY A 497 -27.15 32.48 12.72
N ASP A 498 -27.48 31.75 11.65
CA ASP A 498 -26.57 30.86 10.92
C ASP A 498 -25.37 31.54 10.24
N SER A 499 -25.24 32.88 10.35
CA SER A 499 -24.05 33.61 9.88
C SER A 499 -22.88 33.52 10.87
N CYS A 500 -23.01 32.80 12.00
CA CYS A 500 -21.94 32.46 12.92
C CYS A 500 -21.99 30.96 13.31
N PRO A 501 -20.92 30.39 13.91
CA PRO A 501 -20.87 28.98 14.28
C PRO A 501 -22.01 28.60 15.23
N ASN A 502 -22.69 27.48 14.97
CA ASN A 502 -23.68 26.91 15.88
C ASN A 502 -22.99 26.09 16.99
N LEU A 503 -22.82 26.70 18.15
CA LEU A 503 -22.25 26.07 19.35
C LEU A 503 -23.32 25.51 20.30
N GLN A 504 -24.57 25.31 19.86
CA GLN A 504 -25.69 24.83 20.70
C GLN A 504 -25.32 23.54 21.47
N ARG A 505 -24.65 22.58 20.83
CA ARG A 505 -24.24 21.33 21.49
C ARG A 505 -23.28 21.57 22.67
N ALA A 506 -22.36 22.52 22.54
CA ALA A 506 -21.46 22.91 23.63
C ALA A 506 -22.21 23.69 24.72
N PHE A 507 -23.09 24.61 24.31
CA PHE A 507 -23.97 25.35 25.22
C PHE A 507 -24.84 24.42 26.08
N GLU A 508 -25.46 23.39 25.49
CA GLU A 508 -26.25 22.41 26.24
C GLU A 508 -25.42 21.60 27.24
N VAL A 509 -24.18 21.24 26.90
CA VAL A 509 -23.30 20.47 27.81
C VAL A 509 -22.89 21.35 28.99
N TRP A 510 -22.49 22.61 28.74
CA TRP A 510 -22.24 23.58 29.80
C TRP A 510 -23.49 23.84 30.65
N TRP A 511 -24.66 24.09 30.03
CA TRP A 511 -25.92 24.29 30.74
C TRP A 511 -26.27 23.13 31.68
N ARG A 512 -26.10 21.88 31.23
CA ARG A 512 -26.31 20.70 32.07
C ARG A 512 -25.33 20.63 33.25
N ARG A 513 -24.05 21.00 33.05
CA ARG A 513 -23.03 21.07 34.11
C ARG A 513 -23.34 22.18 35.13
N THR A 514 -23.84 23.33 34.68
CA THR A 514 -24.10 24.50 35.53
C THR A 514 -25.43 24.42 36.28
N PHE A 515 -26.53 24.03 35.63
CA PHE A 515 -27.89 24.15 36.17
C PHE A 515 -28.58 22.83 36.53
N VAL A 516 -28.15 21.69 35.96
CA VAL A 516 -28.85 20.39 36.13
C VAL A 516 -28.06 19.42 37.00
N ARG A 517 -26.73 19.39 36.85
CA ARG A 517 -25.81 18.59 37.65
C ARG A 517 -24.57 19.41 38.05
N PRO A 518 -24.73 20.43 38.91
CA PRO A 518 -23.59 21.10 39.51
C PRO A 518 -22.82 20.10 40.39
N TYR A 519 -21.70 19.61 39.88
CA TYR A 519 -20.75 18.81 40.66
C TYR A 519 -20.03 19.76 41.63
N THR A 520 -20.62 19.93 42.81
CA THR A 520 -19.97 20.61 43.94
C THR A 520 -19.07 19.62 44.67
N ASP A 521 -17.94 20.08 45.22
CA ASP A 521 -17.03 19.27 46.05
C ASP A 521 -17.60 18.95 47.46
N GLN A 522 -18.86 18.50 47.52
CA GLN A 522 -19.60 18.21 48.75
C GLN A 522 -19.19 16.91 49.45
N GLN A 523 -18.13 16.22 49.00
CA GLN A 523 -17.55 15.08 49.74
C GLN A 523 -16.48 15.46 50.77
N ALA A 524 -16.03 16.73 50.82
CA ALA A 524 -15.10 17.20 51.85
C ALA A 524 -15.80 17.63 53.17
N SER A 525 -17.10 17.93 53.15
CA SER A 525 -17.82 18.52 54.29
C SER A 525 -18.79 17.56 55.02
N SER A 526 -19.09 16.39 54.45
CA SER A 526 -20.02 15.41 55.03
C SER A 526 -19.39 14.43 56.04
N SER A 527 -18.07 14.45 56.22
CA SER A 527 -17.32 13.51 57.07
C SER A 527 -17.00 14.04 58.49
N SER A 528 -17.23 15.33 58.77
CA SER A 528 -16.83 15.98 60.03
C SER A 528 -17.91 16.05 61.12
N GLN A 529 -19.16 15.61 60.84
CA GLN A 529 -20.27 15.63 61.81
C GLN A 529 -20.58 14.28 62.51
N SER A 530 -19.77 13.23 62.32
CA SER A 530 -20.01 11.90 62.93
C SER A 530 -19.04 11.53 64.08
N ARG A 531 -18.54 12.53 64.82
CA ARG A 531 -17.70 12.32 66.02
C ARG A 531 -18.00 13.31 67.16
N ARG A 532 -19.24 13.30 67.65
CA ARG A 532 -19.57 13.66 69.05
C ARG A 532 -20.68 12.75 69.56
N SER A 533 -20.29 11.78 70.38
CA SER A 533 -21.14 10.93 71.23
C SER A 533 -20.26 10.54 72.42
#